data_AF-A0A353FLH0-F1
#
_entry.id   AF-A0A353FLH0-F1
#
_cell.length_a   1.000
_cell.length_b   1.000
_cell.length_c   1.000
_cell.angle_alpha   90.00
_cell.angle_beta   90.00
_cell.angle_gamma   90.00
#
_symmetry.space_group_name_H-M   'P 1'
#
loop_
_entity.id
_entity.type
_entity.pdbx_description
1 polymer ?
#
loop_
_entity_poly.entity_id
_entity_poly.type
_entity_poly.pdbx_seq_one_letter_code
_entity_poly.pdbx_strand_id
1 'polypeptide(L)'
;MSSLVQMILDPWSMGLALVFDWWAIWFALGRTFSPTTVMAASANAIWFCLAGMVGHLFELKAEPEVLDWMLVVATATFLKASILRIWMLKFLPGWKWNRYDLAVLMVSTGCALLCAAWL
;
A
#
# COMPACT_ATOMS: atom_id res chain seq x y z
N MET A 1 -6.56 0.87 22.63
CA MET A 1 -6.59 1.34 21.24
C MET A 1 -5.14 1.53 20.81
N SER A 2 -4.62 0.61 20.01
CA SER A 2 -3.35 0.79 19.31
C SER A 2 -3.44 2.09 18.49
N SER A 3 -2.40 2.91 18.51
CA SER A 3 -2.35 4.08 17.62
C SER A 3 -2.24 3.60 16.17
N LEU A 4 -2.78 4.35 15.21
CA LEU A 4 -2.63 4.09 13.76
C LEU A 4 -1.16 3.82 13.37
N VAL A 5 -0.24 4.45 14.09
CA VAL A 5 1.21 4.25 14.05
C VAL A 5 1.62 2.81 14.36
N GLN A 6 1.14 2.26 15.48
CA GLN A 6 1.44 0.87 15.87
C GLN A 6 0.86 -0.14 14.87
N MET A 7 -0.31 0.17 14.28
CA MET A 7 -0.95 -0.66 13.25
C MET A 7 -0.12 -0.71 11.96
N ILE A 8 0.49 0.42 11.56
CA ILE A 8 1.36 0.49 10.36
C ILE A 8 2.70 -0.21 10.60
N LEU A 9 3.20 -0.25 11.84
CA LEU A 9 4.47 -0.86 12.22
C LEU A 9 4.37 -2.38 12.46
N ASP A 10 3.17 -2.93 12.55
CA ASP A 10 2.97 -4.36 12.83
C ASP A 10 3.34 -5.24 11.62
N PRO A 11 4.28 -6.19 11.75
CA PRO A 11 4.72 -7.04 10.65
C PRO A 11 3.60 -7.88 10.02
N TRP A 12 2.61 -8.30 10.82
CA TRP A 12 1.47 -9.08 10.32
C TRP A 12 0.57 -8.25 9.43
N SER A 13 0.29 -7.02 9.85
CA SER A 13 -0.44 -6.02 9.09
C SER A 13 0.21 -5.73 7.74
N MET A 14 1.55 -5.59 7.72
CA MET A 14 2.31 -5.41 6.48
C MET A 14 2.28 -6.65 5.59
N GLY A 15 2.37 -7.85 6.17
CA GLY A 15 2.26 -9.11 5.45
C GLY A 15 0.89 -9.29 4.80
N LEU A 16 -0.18 -8.98 5.53
CA LEU A 16 -1.56 -9.01 5.01
C LEU A 16 -1.77 -7.98 3.91
N ALA A 17 -1.25 -6.76 4.07
CA ALA A 17 -1.28 -5.74 3.02
C ALA A 17 -0.64 -6.25 1.73
N LEU A 18 0.52 -6.88 1.84
CA LEU A 18 1.26 -7.45 0.72
C LEU A 18 0.47 -8.59 0.06
N VAL A 19 -0.19 -9.45 0.83
CA VAL A 19 -1.04 -10.54 0.30
C VAL A 19 -2.28 -9.98 -0.42
N PHE A 20 -2.98 -9.00 0.16
CA PHE A 20 -4.15 -8.40 -0.47
C PHE A 20 -3.79 -7.66 -1.75
N ASP A 21 -2.69 -6.91 -1.75
CA ASP A 21 -2.19 -6.23 -2.94
C ASP A 21 -1.71 -7.21 -4.00
N TRP A 22 -1.01 -8.26 -3.59
CA TRP A 22 -0.59 -9.32 -4.49
C TRP A 22 -1.80 -9.96 -5.17
N TRP A 23 -2.85 -10.26 -4.41
CA TRP A 23 -4.09 -10.81 -4.94
C TRP A 23 -4.81 -9.83 -5.87
N ALA A 24 -4.91 -8.56 -5.49
CA ALA A 24 -5.51 -7.49 -6.29
C ALA A 24 -4.78 -7.30 -7.64
N ILE A 25 -3.46 -7.25 -7.62
CA ILE A 25 -2.62 -7.14 -8.83
C ILE A 25 -2.76 -8.41 -9.67
N TRP A 26 -2.78 -9.58 -9.05
CA TRP A 26 -2.96 -10.85 -9.76
C TRP A 26 -4.31 -10.90 -10.49
N PHE A 27 -5.40 -10.51 -9.81
CA PHE A 27 -6.76 -10.54 -10.36
C PHE A 27 -6.96 -9.49 -11.46
N ALA A 28 -6.45 -8.27 -11.27
CA ALA A 28 -6.56 -7.20 -12.26
C ALA A 28 -5.75 -7.49 -13.53
N LEU A 29 -4.61 -8.19 -13.40
CA LEU A 29 -3.65 -8.35 -14.50
C LEU A 29 -3.61 -9.74 -15.11
N GLY A 30 -4.15 -10.76 -14.44
CA GLY A 30 -4.13 -12.16 -14.90
C GLY A 30 -2.72 -12.69 -15.18
N ARG A 31 -1.74 -12.35 -14.35
CA ARG A 31 -0.30 -12.60 -14.63
C ARG A 31 0.28 -13.80 -13.87
N THR A 32 1.45 -14.23 -14.33
CA THR A 32 2.25 -15.27 -13.68
C THR A 32 2.77 -14.79 -12.32
N PHE A 33 3.10 -15.73 -11.43
CA PHE A 33 3.48 -15.47 -10.04
C PHE A 33 4.65 -14.48 -9.89
N SER A 34 5.69 -14.60 -10.72
CA SER A 34 6.93 -13.82 -10.58
C SER A 34 6.76 -12.32 -10.86
N PRO A 35 6.20 -11.88 -12.01
CA PRO A 35 5.91 -10.46 -12.27
C PRO A 35 5.00 -9.83 -11.21
N THR A 36 3.93 -10.54 -10.81
CA THR A 36 3.01 -10.06 -9.78
C THR A 36 3.72 -9.84 -8.46
N THR A 37 4.61 -10.75 -8.06
CA THR A 37 5.36 -10.64 -6.81
C THR A 37 6.30 -9.43 -6.82
N VAL A 38 7.01 -9.19 -7.93
CA VAL A 38 7.90 -8.02 -8.07
C VAL A 38 7.10 -6.72 -8.08
N MET A 39 5.95 -6.69 -8.76
CA MET A 39 5.07 -5.53 -8.79
C MET A 39 4.48 -5.23 -7.41
N ALA A 40 3.97 -6.26 -6.71
CA ALA A 40 3.42 -6.12 -5.37
C ALA A 40 4.48 -5.65 -4.36
N ALA A 41 5.67 -6.25 -4.40
CA ALA A 41 6.78 -5.89 -3.50
C ALA A 41 7.27 -4.45 -3.74
N SER A 42 7.46 -4.06 -5.01
CA SER A 42 7.89 -2.69 -5.34
C SER A 42 6.83 -1.63 -5.02
N ALA A 43 5.54 -1.95 -5.20
CA ALA A 43 4.44 -1.07 -4.83
C ALA A 43 4.31 -0.92 -3.29
N ASN A 44 4.61 -1.98 -2.53
CA ASN A 44 4.60 -1.98 -1.07
C ASN A 44 5.89 -1.43 -0.44
N ALA A 45 6.98 -1.27 -1.19
CA ALA A 45 8.21 -0.61 -0.73
C ALA A 45 7.94 0.78 -0.13
N ILE A 46 6.99 1.52 -0.71
CA ILE A 46 6.58 2.84 -0.18
C ILE A 46 5.97 2.71 1.21
N TRP A 47 5.12 1.71 1.43
CA TRP A 47 4.50 1.46 2.73
C TRP A 47 5.54 1.02 3.78
N PHE A 48 6.54 0.23 3.38
CA PHE A 48 7.67 -0.09 4.26
C PHE A 48 8.49 1.14 4.65
N CYS A 49 8.81 2.01 3.68
CA CYS A 49 9.50 3.28 3.96
C CYS A 49 8.67 4.20 4.86
N LEU A 50 7.36 4.27 4.62
CA LEU A 50 6.42 5.03 5.44
C LEU A 50 6.42 4.54 6.88
N ALA A 51 6.29 3.23 7.09
CA ALA A 51 6.34 2.62 8.41
C ALA A 51 7.66 2.91 9.12
N GLY A 52 8.79 2.81 8.43
CA GLY A 52 10.10 3.16 8.99
C GLY A 52 10.20 4.62 9.42
N MET A 53 9.74 5.56 8.58
CA MET A 53 9.72 6.99 8.90
C MET A 53 8.80 7.30 10.08
N VAL A 54 7.64 6.64 10.14
CA VAL A 54 6.67 6.74 11.23
C VAL A 54 7.24 6.21 12.54
N GLY A 55 7.95 5.08 12.51
CA GLY A 55 8.68 4.56 13.67
C GLY A 55 9.69 5.57 14.22
N HIS A 56 10.45 6.22 13.34
CA HIS A 56 11.44 7.22 13.73
C HIS A 56 10.80 8.51 14.30
N LEU A 57 9.68 8.98 13.72
CA LEU A 57 8.95 10.14 14.25
C LEU A 57 8.35 9.86 15.65
N PHE A 58 7.94 8.62 15.90
CA PHE A 58 7.44 8.21 17.21
C PHE A 58 8.54 8.21 18.28
N GLU A 59 9.76 7.78 17.93
CA GLU A 59 10.93 7.88 18.81
C GLU A 59 11.23 9.34 19.19
N LEU A 60 10.98 10.27 18.28
CA LEU A 60 11.16 11.72 18.48
C LEU A 60 10.01 12.39 19.26
N LYS A 61 8.97 11.63 19.67
CA LYS A 61 7.76 12.13 20.35
C LYS A 61 7.04 13.25 19.58
N ALA A 62 7.18 13.27 18.25
CA ALA A 62 6.40 14.14 17.40
C ALA A 62 5.05 13.44 17.13
N GLU A 63 3.98 13.89 17.78
CA GLU A 63 2.62 13.37 17.54
C GLU A 63 1.98 14.12 16.36
N PRO A 64 1.77 13.48 15.19
CA PRO A 64 1.15 14.15 14.05
C PRO A 64 -0.36 14.24 14.25
N GLU A 65 -0.97 15.33 13.78
CA GLU A 65 -2.42 15.47 13.84
C GLU A 65 -3.12 14.49 12.88
N VAL A 66 -4.41 14.21 13.10
CA VAL A 66 -5.20 13.29 12.25
C VAL A 66 -5.20 13.72 10.78
N LEU A 67 -5.19 15.03 10.50
CA LEU A 67 -5.12 15.57 9.15
C LEU A 67 -3.79 15.22 8.45
N ASP A 68 -2.68 15.23 9.20
CA ASP A 68 -1.36 14.85 8.68
C ASP A 68 -1.34 13.38 8.26
N TRP A 69 -1.98 12.51 9.05
CA TRP A 69 -2.09 11.09 8.74
C TRP A 69 -2.88 10.80 7.46
N MET A 70 -3.99 11.51 7.25
CA MET A 70 -4.77 11.38 6.00
C MET A 70 -3.92 11.77 4.79
N LEU A 71 -3.13 12.84 4.91
CA LEU A 71 -2.28 13.33 3.84
C LEU A 71 -1.11 12.38 3.55
N VAL A 72 -0.53 11.79 4.60
CA VAL A 72 0.52 10.76 4.52
C VAL A 72 0.00 9.50 3.82
N VAL A 73 -1.16 8.98 4.24
CA VAL A 73 -1.81 7.81 3.62
C VAL A 73 -2.21 8.09 2.17
N ALA A 74 -2.77 9.26 1.89
CA ALA A 74 -3.12 9.67 0.52
C ALA A 74 -1.88 9.74 -0.37
N THR A 75 -0.79 10.33 0.12
CA THR A 75 0.48 10.44 -0.61
C THR A 75 1.11 9.06 -0.87
N ALA A 76 1.13 8.19 0.13
CA ALA A 76 1.63 6.81 0.00
C ALA A 76 0.83 6.02 -1.05
N THR A 77 -0.50 6.15 -1.00
CA THR A 77 -1.41 5.50 -1.95
C THR A 77 -1.23 6.02 -3.37
N PHE A 78 -1.05 7.33 -3.53
CA PHE A 78 -0.78 7.95 -4.83
C PHE A 78 0.56 7.49 -5.43
N LEU A 79 1.61 7.43 -4.62
CA LEU A 79 2.92 6.92 -5.03
C LEU A 79 2.82 5.43 -5.43
N LYS A 80 2.11 4.62 -4.64
CA LYS A 80 1.85 3.20 -4.94
C LYS A 80 1.14 3.04 -6.29
N ALA A 81 0.08 3.83 -6.52
CA ALA A 81 -0.63 3.84 -7.80
C ALA A 81 0.30 4.26 -8.97
N SER A 82 1.21 5.22 -8.73
CA SER A 82 2.17 5.66 -9.74
C SER A 82 3.20 4.58 -10.09
N ILE A 83 3.74 3.86 -9.10
CA ILE A 83 4.65 2.72 -9.33
C ILE A 83 3.93 1.61 -10.11
N LEU A 84 2.71 1.25 -9.68
CA LEU A 84 1.93 0.24 -10.38
C LEU A 84 1.64 0.66 -11.82
N ARG A 85 1.34 1.94 -12.05
CA ARG A 85 1.17 2.47 -13.41
C ARG A 85 2.43 2.35 -14.26
N ILE A 86 3.61 2.64 -13.71
CA ILE A 86 4.89 2.51 -14.43
C ILE A 86 5.11 1.05 -14.85
N TRP A 87 4.91 0.11 -13.92
CA TRP A 87 4.99 -1.31 -14.24
C TRP A 87 3.97 -1.74 -15.29
N MET A 88 2.74 -1.26 -15.17
CA MET A 88 1.68 -1.54 -16.12
C MET A 88 1.99 -1.02 -17.51
N LEU A 89 2.49 0.20 -17.64
CA LEU A 89 2.91 0.75 -18.93
C LEU A 89 4.12 0.01 -19.52
N LYS A 90 5.02 -0.50 -18.68
CA LYS A 90 6.17 -1.30 -19.12
C LYS A 90 5.74 -2.64 -19.73
N PHE A 91 4.70 -3.28 -19.20
CA PHE A 91 4.21 -4.56 -19.70
C PHE A 91 3.09 -4.44 -20.74
N LEU A 92 2.30 -3.36 -20.68
CA LEU A 92 1.16 -3.09 -21.55
C LEU A 92 1.24 -1.63 -22.03
N PRO A 93 1.95 -1.38 -23.15
CA PRO A 93 2.02 -0.06 -23.74
C PRO A 93 0.60 0.45 -24.06
N GLY A 94 0.24 1.61 -23.51
CA GLY A 94 -1.10 2.20 -23.69
C GLY A 94 -2.11 1.85 -22.60
N TRP A 95 -1.72 1.07 -21.58
CA TRP A 95 -2.59 0.81 -20.43
C TRP A 95 -3.01 2.10 -19.70
N LYS A 96 -4.25 2.13 -19.24
CA LYS A 96 -4.82 3.23 -18.45
C LYS A 96 -5.63 2.64 -17.30
N TRP A 97 -5.62 3.34 -16.16
CA TRP A 97 -6.48 3.03 -15.03
C TRP A 97 -7.94 3.00 -15.45
N ASN A 98 -8.61 1.87 -15.28
CA ASN A 98 -10.08 1.84 -15.26
C ASN A 98 -10.59 2.12 -13.84
N ARG A 99 -11.85 2.53 -13.73
CA ARG A 99 -12.54 2.71 -12.44
C ARG A 99 -12.49 1.44 -11.59
N TYR A 100 -12.60 0.28 -12.23
CA TYR A 100 -12.50 -1.01 -11.55
C TYR A 100 -11.11 -1.20 -10.91
N ASP A 101 -10.03 -0.95 -11.64
CA ASP A 101 -8.66 -1.10 -11.15
C ASP A 101 -8.37 -0.16 -9.97
N LEU A 102 -8.88 1.08 -10.04
CA LEU A 102 -8.78 2.05 -8.94
C LEU A 102 -9.60 1.61 -7.72
N ALA A 103 -10.80 1.06 -7.92
CA ALA A 103 -11.61 0.53 -6.84
C ALA A 103 -10.92 -0.65 -6.15
N VAL A 104 -10.35 -1.58 -6.91
CA VAL A 104 -9.60 -2.73 -6.39
C VAL A 104 -8.39 -2.26 -5.57
N LEU A 105 -7.63 -1.27 -6.06
CA LEU A 105 -6.49 -0.70 -5.32
C LEU A 105 -6.91 -0.01 -4.02
N MET A 106 -8.02 0.73 -4.03
CA MET A 106 -8.55 1.39 -2.84
C MET A 106 -9.08 0.36 -1.83
N VAL A 107 -9.77 -0.67 -2.30
CA VAL A 107 -10.28 -1.75 -1.45
C VAL A 107 -9.13 -2.55 -0.85
N SER A 108 -8.09 -2.90 -1.62
CA SER A 108 -6.95 -3.64 -1.07
C SER A 108 -6.22 -2.84 0.01
N THR A 109 -6.02 -1.54 -0.23
CA THR A 109 -5.38 -0.63 0.72
C THR A 109 -6.26 -0.41 1.96
N GLY A 110 -7.58 -0.25 1.78
CA GLY A 110 -8.54 -0.13 2.88
C GLY A 110 -8.63 -1.39 3.73
N CYS A 111 -8.71 -2.57 3.09
CA CYS A 111 -8.70 -3.86 3.78
C CYS A 111 -7.41 -4.07 4.56
N ALA A 112 -6.26 -3.73 3.99
CA ALA A 112 -4.98 -3.79 4.68
C ALA A 112 -4.97 -2.93 5.96
N LEU A 113 -5.42 -1.68 5.87
CA LEU A 113 -5.51 -0.77 7.02
C LEU A 113 -6.55 -1.23 8.06
N LEU A 114 -7.69 -1.78 7.62
CA LEU A 114 -8.72 -2.31 8.52
C LEU A 114 -8.25 -3.58 9.25
N CYS A 115 -7.58 -4.50 8.56
CA CYS A 115 -6.98 -5.67 9.20
C CYS A 115 -5.89 -5.26 10.19
N ALA A 116 -5.09 -4.24 9.84
CA ALA A 116 -4.10 -3.68 10.74
C ALA A 116 -4.73 -3.05 11.99
N ALA A 117 -5.92 -2.47 11.86
CA ALA A 117 -6.65 -1.89 12.99
C ALA A 117 -7.30 -2.92 13.91
N TRP A 118 -7.42 -4.17 13.47
CA TRP A 118 -8.09 -5.24 14.21
C TRP A 118 -7.11 -6.15 14.98
N LEU A 119 -5.83 -6.11 14.62
CA LEU A 119 -4.70 -6.77 15.29
C LEU A 119 -4.14 -5.91 16.43
#